data_AF-A0AAQ5BGM8-F1
#
_entry.id   AF-A0AAQ5BGM8-F1
#
_cell.length_a   1.000
_cell.length_b   1.000
_cell.length_c   1.000
_cell.angle_alpha   90.00
_cell.angle_beta   90.00
_cell.angle_gamma   90.00
#
_symmetry.space_group_name_H-M   'P 1'
#
loop_
_entity.id
_entity.type
_entity.pdbx_description
1 polymer ?
#
loop_
_entity_poly.entity_id
_entity_poly.type
_entity_poly.pdbx_seq_one_letter_code
_entity_poly.pdbx_strand_id
1 'polypeptide(L)'
;MPQLYIYIRLLGAYLFIISRVQGQNLDSMLHGTGMKSDSDQKKSENGVTLAPEDTLPFLKCYCSGHCPDDAINNTCITNGHCFAIIEEDDQGETTLASGCMKYEGSDFQCKDSPKAQLRRTIECCRTNLCNQYLQPTLPPVVIGPFFDGSIRWLVLLISMAVCIIAMIIFSSCFCYKFKRYSCLSLASNWDYRATYTFHCGVS
;
A
#
# COMPACT_ATOMS: atom_id res chain seq x y z
N MET A 1 -14.27 -0.75 42.93
CA MET A 1 -13.02 -0.13 42.42
C MET A 1 -12.28 -0.93 41.32
N PRO A 2 -12.12 -2.27 41.35
CA PRO A 2 -11.35 -2.98 40.31
C PRO A 2 -12.07 -3.08 38.96
N GLN A 3 -13.41 -3.15 38.95
CA GLN A 3 -14.22 -3.21 37.73
C GLN A 3 -14.13 -1.92 36.89
N LEU A 4 -14.07 -0.76 37.55
CA LEU A 4 -13.95 0.54 36.88
C LEU A 4 -12.58 0.68 36.20
N TYR A 5 -11.53 0.13 36.82
CA TYR A 5 -10.18 0.16 36.26
C TYR A 5 -10.06 -0.74 35.02
N ILE A 6 -10.67 -1.93 35.05
CA ILE A 6 -10.75 -2.83 33.89
C ILE A 6 -11.52 -2.15 32.76
N TYR A 7 -12.65 -1.51 33.09
CA TYR A 7 -13.45 -0.79 32.11
C TYR A 7 -12.68 0.36 31.45
N ILE A 8 -11.96 1.18 32.22
CA ILE A 8 -11.12 2.27 31.68
C ILE A 8 -9.99 1.74 30.79
N ARG A 9 -9.38 0.60 31.15
CA ARG A 9 -8.34 -0.05 30.34
C ARG A 9 -8.89 -0.59 29.02
N LEU A 10 -10.05 -1.25 29.06
CA LEU A 10 -10.72 -1.75 27.86
C LEU A 10 -11.21 -0.62 26.96
N LEU A 11 -11.74 0.46 27.55
CA LEU A 11 -12.20 1.63 26.83
C LEU A 11 -11.04 2.39 26.18
N GLY A 12 -9.89 2.49 26.86
CA GLY A 12 -8.66 3.05 26.30
C GLY A 12 -8.10 2.21 25.15
N ALA A 13 -8.09 0.87 25.28
CA ALA A 13 -7.69 -0.02 24.19
C ALA A 13 -8.64 0.05 23.00
N TYR A 14 -9.96 0.12 23.26
CA TYR A 14 -11.00 0.23 22.24
C TYR A 14 -10.93 1.56 21.48
N LEU A 15 -10.76 2.69 22.18
CA LEU A 15 -10.57 3.99 21.55
C LEU A 15 -9.27 4.05 20.73
N PHE A 16 -8.20 3.41 21.20
CA PHE A 16 -6.94 3.31 20.44
C PHE A 16 -7.11 2.52 19.13
N ILE A 17 -7.87 1.41 19.16
CA ILE A 17 -8.22 0.65 17.95
C ILE A 17 -9.03 1.52 16.99
N ILE A 18 -10.04 2.26 17.49
CA ILE A 18 -10.86 3.15 16.64
C ILE A 18 -10.02 4.26 16.01
N SER A 19 -9.11 4.90 16.75
CA SER A 19 -8.23 5.95 16.20
C SER A 19 -7.30 5.42 15.11
N ARG A 20 -6.86 4.17 15.22
CA ARG A 20 -6.06 3.50 14.18
C ARG A 20 -6.88 3.17 12.93
N VAL A 21 -8.15 2.79 13.10
CA VAL A 21 -9.08 2.50 12.00
C VAL A 21 -9.53 3.77 11.27
N GLN A 22 -9.85 4.85 12.00
CA GLN A 22 -10.19 6.14 11.40
C GLN A 22 -9.00 6.83 10.73
N GLY A 23 -7.78 6.64 11.23
CA GLY A 23 -6.56 7.19 10.61
C GLY A 23 -6.17 6.56 9.27
N GLN A 24 -6.80 5.46 8.86
CA GLN A 24 -6.62 4.83 7.55
C GLN A 24 -7.75 5.14 6.55
N ASN A 25 -8.82 5.85 6.97
CA ASN A 25 -10.04 6.03 6.18
C ASN A 25 -10.45 7.50 5.99
N LEU A 26 -9.51 8.45 6.10
CA LEU A 26 -9.74 9.87 5.81
C LEU A 26 -8.81 10.37 4.70
N ASP A 27 -8.77 9.63 3.59
CA ASP A 27 -8.23 10.10 2.31
C ASP A 27 -9.30 9.91 1.22
N SER A 28 -10.46 10.56 1.38
CA SER A 28 -11.46 10.70 0.31
C SER A 28 -12.38 11.87 0.59
N MET A 29 -11.87 13.08 0.41
CA MET A 29 -12.71 14.23 0.06
C MET A 29 -11.85 15.33 -0.56
N LEU A 30 -11.93 15.47 -1.89
CA LEU A 30 -12.23 16.72 -2.62
C LEU A 30 -11.83 16.58 -4.10
N HIS A 31 -12.82 16.62 -4.99
CA HIS A 31 -12.83 17.14 -6.38
C HIS A 31 -14.12 16.58 -7.03
N GLY A 32 -15.10 17.35 -7.49
CA GLY A 32 -15.27 18.79 -7.56
C GLY A 32 -16.74 19.12 -7.82
N THR A 33 -17.09 20.33 -7.40
CA THR A 33 -18.34 21.05 -7.65
C THR A 33 -18.61 21.18 -9.16
N GLY A 34 -19.88 21.10 -9.55
CA GLY A 34 -20.30 20.94 -10.95
C GLY A 34 -20.26 22.18 -11.84
N MET A 35 -20.70 21.97 -13.08
CA MET A 35 -21.37 23.00 -13.89
C MET A 35 -22.16 22.31 -15.01
N LYS A 36 -23.38 22.79 -15.21
CA LYS A 36 -24.31 22.44 -16.28
C LYS A 36 -24.17 23.52 -17.36
N SER A 37 -23.92 23.16 -18.61
CA SER A 37 -24.13 24.04 -19.76
C SER A 37 -24.51 23.22 -20.98
N ASP A 38 -25.79 23.33 -21.35
CA ASP A 38 -26.28 23.14 -22.72
C ASP A 38 -25.59 24.13 -23.66
N SER A 39 -25.28 23.68 -24.88
CA SER A 39 -25.41 24.53 -26.05
C SER A 39 -25.54 23.65 -27.30
N ASP A 40 -26.73 23.71 -27.89
CA ASP A 40 -27.00 23.33 -29.26
C ASP A 40 -26.00 23.96 -30.24
N GLN A 41 -25.47 23.18 -31.17
CA GLN A 41 -25.05 23.71 -32.46
C GLN A 41 -25.39 22.77 -33.60
N LYS A 42 -26.15 23.33 -34.53
CA LYS A 42 -26.79 22.73 -35.69
C LYS A 42 -25.84 22.76 -36.89
N LYS A 43 -25.86 21.68 -37.69
CA LYS A 43 -25.61 21.63 -39.16
C LYS A 43 -24.14 21.58 -39.65
N SER A 44 -23.74 20.44 -40.22
CA SER A 44 -23.59 20.30 -41.69
C SER A 44 -23.24 18.86 -42.08
N GLU A 45 -23.99 18.33 -43.05
CA GLU A 45 -23.74 17.07 -43.74
C GLU A 45 -22.44 17.14 -44.55
N ASN A 46 -21.59 16.13 -44.40
CA ASN A 46 -20.86 15.43 -45.46
C ASN A 46 -20.18 14.21 -44.82
N GLY A 47 -20.72 13.03 -45.12
CA GLY A 47 -20.21 11.76 -44.60
C GLY A 47 -18.88 11.40 -45.22
N VAL A 48 -17.84 11.31 -44.38
CA VAL A 48 -17.13 10.07 -44.05
C VAL A 48 -16.53 10.33 -42.66
N THR A 49 -17.13 9.77 -41.62
CA THR A 49 -16.47 9.71 -40.30
C THR A 49 -15.40 8.64 -40.39
N LEU A 50 -14.20 8.99 -40.86
CA LEU A 50 -13.03 8.17 -40.59
C LEU A 50 -12.83 8.19 -39.08
N ALA A 51 -12.75 7.01 -38.48
CA ALA A 51 -12.39 6.90 -37.08
C ALA A 51 -11.03 7.61 -36.87
N PRO A 52 -10.77 8.20 -35.69
CA PRO A 52 -9.47 8.84 -35.38
C PRO A 52 -8.25 7.93 -35.59
N GLU A 53 -8.49 6.61 -35.71
CA GLU A 53 -7.52 5.55 -35.94
C GLU A 53 -6.71 5.68 -37.24
N ASP A 54 -7.21 6.40 -38.26
CA ASP A 54 -6.59 6.51 -39.59
C ASP A 54 -5.73 7.77 -39.81
N THR A 55 -5.53 8.62 -38.79
CA THR A 55 -4.77 9.88 -38.93
C THR A 55 -3.31 9.81 -38.50
N LEU A 56 -2.88 8.67 -37.93
CA LEU A 56 -1.53 8.49 -37.43
C LEU A 56 -0.67 7.78 -38.48
N PRO A 57 0.51 8.33 -38.84
CA PRO A 57 1.38 7.70 -39.85
C PRO A 57 1.77 6.29 -39.40
N PHE A 58 1.63 5.32 -40.31
CA PHE A 58 2.07 3.95 -40.08
C PHE A 58 3.58 3.94 -39.80
N LEU A 59 3.93 3.53 -38.59
CA LEU A 59 5.29 3.43 -38.07
C LEU A 59 5.78 2.00 -38.25
N LYS A 60 6.96 1.84 -38.86
CA LYS A 60 7.63 0.55 -38.99
C LYS A 60 8.65 0.37 -37.86
N CYS A 61 8.59 -0.74 -37.15
CA CYS A 61 9.49 -1.05 -36.02
C CYS A 61 10.19 -2.39 -36.21
N TYR A 62 11.31 -2.58 -35.51
CA TYR A 62 11.96 -3.87 -35.37
C TYR A 62 11.30 -4.66 -34.23
N CYS A 63 11.05 -5.95 -34.41
CA CYS A 63 10.49 -6.82 -33.38
C CYS A 63 11.39 -8.02 -33.11
N SER A 64 11.48 -8.40 -31.85
CA SER A 64 12.22 -9.58 -31.37
C SER A 64 11.54 -10.04 -30.09
N GLY A 65 11.11 -11.30 -30.04
CA GLY A 65 10.25 -11.84 -28.97
C GLY A 65 8.77 -11.41 -29.08
N HIS A 66 8.49 -10.13 -29.39
CA HIS A 66 7.14 -9.58 -29.57
C HIS A 66 6.80 -9.29 -31.05
N CYS A 67 7.02 -10.27 -31.92
CA CYS A 67 6.58 -10.16 -33.32
C CYS A 67 5.16 -10.72 -33.49
N PRO A 68 4.30 -10.06 -34.29
CA PRO A 68 3.04 -10.66 -34.71
C PRO A 68 3.27 -11.78 -35.74
N ASP A 69 2.27 -12.64 -35.95
CA ASP A 69 2.37 -13.80 -36.86
C ASP A 69 2.57 -13.39 -38.33
N ASP A 70 2.15 -12.18 -38.70
CA ASP A 70 2.31 -11.60 -40.04
C ASP A 70 3.62 -10.81 -40.20
N ALA A 71 4.53 -10.87 -39.21
CA ALA A 71 5.80 -10.16 -39.26
C ALA A 71 6.70 -10.66 -40.41
N ILE A 72 7.10 -9.73 -41.27
CA ILE A 72 8.06 -9.99 -42.35
C ILE A 72 9.40 -9.38 -41.93
N ASN A 73 10.48 -10.16 -42.01
CA ASN A 73 11.85 -9.73 -41.70
C ASN A 73 12.02 -9.15 -40.29
N ASN A 74 11.36 -9.71 -39.27
CA ASN A 74 11.40 -9.21 -37.89
C ASN A 74 10.96 -7.74 -37.79
N THR A 75 10.00 -7.34 -38.61
CA THR A 75 9.43 -5.99 -38.56
C THR A 75 7.92 -6.04 -38.41
N CYS A 76 7.40 -5.06 -37.69
CA CYS A 76 5.98 -4.89 -37.43
C CYS A 76 5.56 -3.45 -37.76
N ILE A 77 4.27 -3.25 -38.02
CA ILE A 77 3.67 -1.96 -38.36
C ILE A 77 2.69 -1.57 -37.26
N THR A 78 2.74 -0.31 -36.81
CA THR A 78 1.83 0.23 -35.80
C THR A 78 1.48 1.69 -36.05
N ASN A 79 0.38 2.16 -35.47
CA ASN A 79 0.02 3.58 -35.43
C ASN A 79 0.50 4.28 -34.13
N GLY A 80 1.06 3.52 -33.18
CA GLY A 80 1.54 4.03 -31.90
C GLY A 80 3.04 4.29 -31.86
N HIS A 81 3.75 3.44 -31.12
CA HIS A 81 5.17 3.58 -30.82
C HIS A 81 5.92 2.27 -31.05
N CYS A 82 7.21 2.39 -31.36
CA CYS A 82 8.14 1.27 -31.22
C CYS A 82 8.62 1.21 -29.78
N PHE A 83 8.87 0.01 -29.26
CA PHE A 83 9.47 -0.16 -27.95
C PHE A 83 10.66 -1.12 -27.98
N ALA A 84 11.56 -0.94 -27.02
CA ALA A 84 12.53 -1.93 -26.60
C ALA A 84 12.41 -2.07 -25.08
N ILE A 85 12.48 -3.31 -24.58
CA ILE A 85 12.36 -3.63 -23.17
C ILE A 85 13.45 -4.62 -22.77
N ILE A 86 14.07 -4.36 -21.63
CA ILE A 86 14.94 -5.31 -20.95
C ILE A 86 14.24 -5.80 -19.68
N GLU A 87 14.16 -7.11 -19.51
CA GLU A 87 13.57 -7.75 -18.32
C GLU A 87 14.60 -8.69 -17.69
N GLU A 88 14.73 -8.62 -16.37
CA GLU A 88 15.52 -9.56 -15.57
C GLU A 88 14.57 -10.54 -14.87
N ASP A 89 14.73 -11.83 -15.13
CA ASP A 89 13.89 -12.87 -14.55
C ASP A 89 14.25 -13.20 -13.08
N ASP A 90 13.52 -14.13 -12.46
CA ASP A 90 13.77 -14.57 -11.08
C ASP A 90 15.14 -15.27 -10.91
N GLN A 91 15.75 -15.74 -12.00
CA GLN A 91 17.07 -16.38 -12.02
C GLN A 91 18.21 -15.38 -12.25
N GLY A 92 17.88 -14.11 -12.55
CA GLY A 92 18.83 -13.06 -12.90
C GLY A 92 19.28 -13.10 -14.37
N GLU A 93 18.61 -13.87 -15.24
CA GLU A 93 18.82 -13.83 -16.68
C GLU A 93 18.16 -12.57 -17.26
N THR A 94 18.92 -11.86 -18.11
CA THR A 94 18.44 -10.63 -18.73
C THR A 94 18.03 -10.91 -20.16
N THR A 95 16.79 -10.59 -20.50
CA THR A 95 16.24 -10.78 -21.84
C THR A 95 15.90 -9.43 -22.46
N LEU A 96 16.31 -9.24 -23.71
CA LEU A 96 15.99 -8.04 -24.49
C LEU A 96 14.92 -8.39 -25.52
N ALA A 97 13.81 -7.67 -25.47
CA ALA A 97 12.73 -7.80 -26.42
C ALA A 97 12.38 -6.45 -27.04
N SER A 98 11.80 -6.47 -28.24
CA SER A 98 11.39 -5.28 -28.96
C SER A 98 10.14 -5.54 -29.78
N GLY A 99 9.38 -4.50 -30.08
CA GLY A 99 8.18 -4.67 -30.90
C GLY A 99 7.40 -3.39 -31.14
N CYS A 100 6.14 -3.60 -31.51
CA CYS A 100 5.17 -2.57 -31.82
C CYS A 100 4.15 -2.42 -30.70
N MET A 101 3.86 -1.17 -30.35
CA MET A 101 2.82 -0.83 -29.38
C MET A 101 1.74 0.00 -30.05
N LYS A 102 0.47 -0.32 -29.75
CA LYS A 102 -0.68 0.46 -30.22
C LYS A 102 -0.68 1.84 -29.59
N TYR A 103 -1.26 2.82 -30.28
CA TYR A 103 -1.33 4.19 -29.77
C TYR A 103 -2.15 4.27 -28.46
N GLU A 104 -3.30 3.60 -28.42
CA GLU A 104 -4.15 3.56 -27.24
C GLU A 104 -3.43 2.88 -26.06
N GLY A 105 -3.31 3.59 -24.95
CA GLY A 105 -2.64 3.10 -23.75
C GLY A 105 -1.11 3.07 -23.82
N SER A 106 -0.49 3.56 -24.90
CA SER A 106 0.97 3.67 -25.00
C SER A 106 1.56 4.58 -23.92
N ASP A 107 0.88 5.68 -23.56
CA ASP A 107 1.32 6.61 -22.52
C ASP A 107 1.51 5.93 -21.14
N PHE A 108 0.68 4.93 -20.84
CA PHE A 108 0.78 4.17 -19.58
C PHE A 108 1.86 3.10 -19.64
N GLN A 109 2.03 2.46 -20.79
CA GLN A 109 3.00 1.38 -20.96
C GLN A 109 4.44 1.89 -21.12
N CYS A 110 4.63 3.03 -21.78
CA CYS A 110 5.94 3.66 -21.93
C CYS A 110 6.42 4.34 -20.64
N LYS A 111 5.52 4.65 -19.69
CA LYS A 111 5.82 5.32 -18.42
C LYS A 111 5.94 4.32 -17.29
N ASP A 112 6.73 3.26 -17.51
CA ASP A 112 6.85 2.04 -16.69
C ASP A 112 6.61 2.25 -15.18
N SER A 113 5.92 1.29 -14.55
CA SER A 113 5.63 1.39 -13.12
C SER A 113 6.89 1.10 -12.31
N PRO A 114 7.40 2.05 -11.50
CA PRO A 114 8.60 1.85 -10.70
C PRO A 114 8.41 0.83 -9.55
N LYS A 115 7.20 0.27 -9.41
CA LYS A 115 6.84 -0.73 -8.40
C LYS A 115 6.67 -2.14 -8.98
N ALA A 116 7.09 -2.38 -10.22
CA ALA A 116 7.08 -3.73 -10.78
C ALA A 116 7.91 -4.68 -9.91
N GLN A 117 7.43 -5.92 -9.72
CA GLN A 117 8.13 -6.94 -8.92
C GLN A 117 9.44 -7.38 -9.61
N LEU A 118 9.43 -7.49 -10.94
CA LEU A 118 10.62 -7.72 -11.76
C LEU A 118 11.30 -6.39 -12.12
N ARG A 119 12.63 -6.41 -12.15
CA ARG A 119 13.43 -5.30 -12.68
C ARG A 119 13.32 -5.30 -14.19
N ARG A 120 12.67 -4.28 -14.72
CA ARG A 120 12.55 -4.06 -16.16
C ARG A 120 12.68 -2.60 -16.50
N THR A 121 13.00 -2.31 -17.75
CA THR A 121 13.01 -0.95 -18.29
C THR A 121 12.56 -1.00 -19.73
N ILE A 122 11.50 -0.24 -20.02
CA ILE A 122 10.95 -0.07 -21.36
C ILE A 122 11.23 1.35 -21.84
N GLU A 123 11.71 1.47 -23.06
CA GLU A 123 11.88 2.74 -23.75
C GLU A 123 11.08 2.74 -25.05
N CYS A 124 10.41 3.86 -25.31
CA CYS A 124 9.55 4.04 -26.48
C CYS A 124 10.06 5.15 -27.41
N CYS A 125 9.88 4.94 -28.71
CA CYS A 125 10.26 5.90 -29.74
C CYS A 125 9.24 5.92 -30.90
N ARG A 126 9.27 6.97 -31.73
CA ARG A 126 8.22 7.25 -32.74
C ARG A 126 8.78 7.52 -34.15
N THR A 127 9.97 7.02 -34.45
CA THR A 127 10.60 7.14 -35.78
C THR A 127 10.81 5.75 -36.39
N ASN A 128 10.83 5.65 -37.72
CA ASN A 128 10.92 4.35 -38.39
C ASN A 128 12.20 3.60 -37.99
N LEU A 129 12.05 2.35 -37.55
CA LEU A 129 13.10 1.44 -37.10
C LEU A 129 13.97 1.99 -35.95
N CYS A 130 13.44 2.93 -35.16
CA CYS A 130 14.18 3.57 -34.07
C CYS A 130 14.62 2.59 -32.97
N ASN A 131 13.85 1.54 -32.74
CA ASN A 131 14.09 0.56 -31.70
C ASN A 131 15.12 -0.52 -32.09
N GLN A 132 15.68 -0.48 -33.31
CA GLN A 132 16.66 -1.47 -33.77
C GLN A 132 17.97 -1.42 -32.97
N TYR A 133 18.36 -0.23 -32.50
CA TYR A 133 19.60 0.00 -31.74
C TYR A 133 19.33 0.44 -30.30
N LEU A 134 18.07 0.42 -29.88
CA LEU A 134 17.69 0.87 -28.55
C LEU A 134 18.00 -0.25 -27.55
N GLN A 135 18.92 0.04 -26.64
CA GLN A 135 19.38 -0.90 -25.62
C GLN A 135 19.08 -0.28 -24.24
N PRO A 136 17.83 -0.40 -23.76
CA PRO A 136 17.49 0.06 -22.42
C PRO A 136 18.37 -0.66 -21.39
N THR A 137 18.80 0.08 -20.37
CA THR A 137 19.59 -0.46 -19.27
C THR A 137 18.71 -0.71 -18.07
N LEU A 138 18.94 -1.83 -17.37
CA LEU A 138 18.25 -2.13 -16.12
C LEU A 138 18.43 -1.02 -15.09
N PRO A 139 17.39 -0.71 -14.30
CA PRO A 139 17.50 0.32 -13.27
C PRO A 139 18.50 -0.18 -12.21
N PRO A 140 19.35 0.69 -11.64
CA PRO A 140 20.33 0.24 -10.64
C PRO A 140 19.65 -0.46 -9.47
N VAL A 141 20.27 -1.52 -8.94
CA VAL A 141 19.80 -2.12 -7.69
C VAL A 141 20.03 -1.08 -6.59
N VAL A 142 18.96 -0.37 -6.23
CA VAL A 142 18.99 0.52 -5.08
C VAL A 142 18.99 -0.38 -3.86
N ILE A 143 20.16 -0.76 -3.35
CA ILE A 143 20.31 -1.29 -1.99
C ILE A 143 20.13 -0.10 -1.03
N GLY A 144 18.97 0.54 -1.11
CA GLY A 144 18.52 1.50 -0.13
C GLY A 144 18.05 0.73 1.10
N PRO A 145 17.86 1.40 2.24
CA PRO A 145 17.14 0.83 3.35
C PRO A 145 15.68 0.64 2.92
N PHE A 146 15.37 -0.41 2.15
CA PHE A 146 14.00 -0.89 1.93
C PHE A 146 13.29 -1.19 3.25
N PHE A 147 14.07 -1.29 4.31
CA PHE A 147 13.60 -1.36 5.67
C PHE A 147 13.19 -0.01 6.27
N ASP A 148 13.43 1.18 5.71
CA ASP A 148 13.15 2.46 6.41
C ASP A 148 11.66 2.66 6.72
N GLY A 149 10.78 2.28 5.80
CA GLY A 149 9.35 2.24 6.05
C GLY A 149 9.00 1.22 7.13
N SER A 150 9.55 0.01 7.02
CA SER A 150 9.27 -1.11 7.94
C SER A 150 9.85 -0.89 9.35
N ILE A 151 11.07 -0.36 9.48
CA ILE A 151 11.81 -0.11 10.73
C ILE A 151 11.07 0.90 11.57
N ARG A 152 10.58 2.01 10.99
CA ARG A 152 9.82 2.99 11.76
C ARG A 152 8.59 2.35 12.41
N TRP A 153 7.87 1.51 11.67
CA TRP A 153 6.72 0.77 12.21
C TRP A 153 7.15 -0.31 13.21
N LEU A 154 8.25 -1.01 12.95
CA LEU A 154 8.79 -2.07 13.80
C LEU A 154 9.26 -1.52 15.16
N VAL A 155 9.97 -0.38 15.16
CA VAL A 155 10.39 0.34 16.37
C VAL A 155 9.18 0.82 17.18
N LEU A 156 8.14 1.34 16.51
CA LEU A 156 6.90 1.74 17.18
C LEU A 156 6.17 0.53 17.80
N LEU A 157 6.13 -0.62 17.12
CA LEU A 157 5.53 -1.85 17.63
C LEU A 157 6.29 -2.38 18.84
N ILE A 158 7.63 -2.39 18.80
CA ILE A 158 8.48 -2.79 19.92
C ILE A 158 8.25 -1.86 21.12
N SER A 159 8.28 -0.55 20.92
CA SER A 159 8.06 0.43 21.99
C SER A 159 6.70 0.25 22.66
N MET A 160 5.64 0.04 21.87
CA MET A 160 4.29 -0.16 22.36
C MET A 160 4.17 -1.46 23.17
N ALA A 161 4.78 -2.55 22.70
CA ALA A 161 4.84 -3.82 23.42
C ALA A 161 5.56 -3.69 24.79
N VAL A 162 6.71 -3.02 24.82
CA VAL A 162 7.47 -2.77 26.06
C VAL A 162 6.64 -1.92 27.05
N CYS A 163 5.96 -0.89 26.56
CA CYS A 163 5.08 -0.05 27.38
C CYS A 163 3.93 -0.86 27.99
N ILE A 164 3.28 -1.74 27.23
CA ILE A 164 2.21 -2.61 27.74
C ILE A 164 2.75 -3.54 28.82
N ILE A 165 3.89 -4.19 28.58
CA ILE A 165 4.49 -5.13 29.54
C ILE A 165 4.85 -4.40 30.84
N ALA A 166 5.48 -3.23 30.76
CA ALA A 166 5.82 -2.41 31.93
C ALA A 166 4.56 -2.01 32.72
N MET A 167 3.48 -1.63 32.04
CA MET A 167 2.21 -1.29 32.68
C MET A 167 1.54 -2.50 33.34
N ILE A 168 1.66 -3.70 32.77
CA ILE A 168 1.16 -4.95 33.38
C ILE A 168 1.97 -5.30 34.64
N ILE A 169 3.30 -5.20 34.58
CA ILE A 169 4.19 -5.47 35.72
C ILE A 169 3.89 -4.48 36.84
N PHE A 170 3.83 -3.19 36.53
CA PHE A 170 3.53 -2.15 37.51
C PHE A 170 2.15 -2.35 38.12
N SER A 171 1.11 -2.57 37.30
CA SER A 171 -0.24 -2.86 37.79
C SER A 171 -0.24 -4.11 38.68
N SER A 172 0.46 -5.16 38.31
CA SER A 172 0.54 -6.40 39.09
C SER A 172 1.22 -6.14 40.44
N CYS A 173 2.36 -5.45 40.47
CA CYS A 173 3.06 -5.05 41.69
C CYS A 173 2.16 -4.20 42.61
N PHE A 174 1.43 -3.24 42.05
CA PHE A 174 0.46 -2.44 42.80
C PHE A 174 -0.69 -3.27 43.32
N CYS A 175 -1.22 -4.21 42.53
CA CYS A 175 -2.25 -5.14 42.98
C CYS A 175 -1.75 -6.09 44.07
N TYR A 176 -0.50 -6.56 44.02
CA TYR A 176 0.10 -7.37 45.08
C TYR A 176 0.35 -6.57 46.36
N LYS A 177 0.84 -5.34 46.24
CA LYS A 177 0.99 -4.41 47.38
C LYS A 177 -0.37 -4.08 47.97
N PHE A 178 -1.36 -3.72 47.15
CA PHE A 178 -2.72 -3.42 47.61
C PHE A 178 -3.38 -4.64 48.25
N LYS A 179 -3.28 -5.83 47.65
CA LYS A 179 -3.76 -7.09 48.24
C LYS A 179 -3.03 -7.41 49.55
N ARG A 180 -1.73 -7.07 49.66
CA ARG A 180 -0.97 -7.15 50.91
C ARG A 180 -1.47 -6.14 51.95
N TYR A 181 -1.79 -4.90 51.57
CA TYR A 181 -2.43 -3.92 52.46
C TYR A 181 -3.84 -4.36 52.89
N SER A 182 -4.63 -4.98 51.99
CA SER A 182 -5.93 -5.57 52.30
C SER A 182 -5.82 -6.78 53.24
N CYS A 183 -4.81 -7.65 53.05
CA CYS A 183 -4.52 -8.75 53.98
C CYS A 183 -3.96 -8.26 55.32
N LEU A 184 -3.14 -7.20 55.34
CA LEU A 184 -2.61 -6.61 56.57
C LEU A 184 -3.70 -5.90 57.37
N SER A 185 -4.65 -5.25 56.69
CA SER A 185 -5.84 -4.64 57.31
C SER A 185 -6.87 -5.68 57.75
N LEU A 186 -6.96 -6.84 57.10
CA LEU A 186 -7.69 -8.00 57.63
C LEU A 186 -6.99 -8.58 58.86
N ALA A 187 -5.66 -8.72 58.86
CA ALA A 187 -4.89 -9.21 60.00
C ALA A 187 -4.97 -8.27 61.23
N SER A 188 -4.95 -6.95 61.03
CA SER A 188 -5.22 -6.00 62.13
C SER A 188 -6.70 -6.00 62.56
N ASN A 189 -7.65 -6.35 61.69
CA ASN A 189 -9.06 -6.48 62.07
C ASN A 189 -9.37 -7.79 62.81
N TRP A 190 -8.55 -8.85 62.65
CA TRP A 190 -8.68 -10.09 63.42
C TRP A 190 -8.27 -9.91 64.89
N ASP A 191 -7.38 -8.97 65.19
CA ASP A 191 -6.97 -8.66 66.56
C ASP A 191 -8.02 -7.80 67.30
N TYR A 192 -8.75 -6.92 66.59
CA TYR A 192 -9.87 -6.16 67.17
C TYR A 192 -11.19 -6.95 67.25
N ARG A 193 -11.40 -7.99 66.44
CA ARG A 193 -12.61 -8.83 66.50
C ARG A 193 -12.53 -9.99 67.50
N ALA A 194 -11.36 -10.34 68.01
CA ALA A 194 -11.23 -11.37 69.04
C ALA A 194 -11.77 -10.95 70.42
N THR A 195 -12.03 -9.66 70.65
CA THR A 195 -12.60 -9.15 71.91
C THR A 195 -14.14 -9.07 71.90
N TYR A 196 -14.78 -9.23 70.73
CA TYR A 196 -16.25 -9.13 70.60
C TYR A 196 -16.92 -10.44 70.16
N THR A 197 -16.23 -11.57 70.31
CA THR A 197 -16.85 -12.92 70.30
C THR A 197 -17.31 -13.34 71.70
N PHE A 198 -18.22 -12.56 72.30
CA PHE A 198 -19.10 -13.05 73.36
C PHE A 198 -20.47 -12.43 73.15
N HIS A 199 -21.50 -13.27 73.02
CA HIS A 199 -22.90 -12.95 72.76
C HIS A 199 -23.28 -12.55 71.33
N CYS A 200 -23.45 -13.55 70.47
CA CYS A 200 -24.77 -14.17 70.32
C CYS A 200 -24.72 -15.20 69.18
N GLY A 201 -24.67 -16.46 69.59
CA GLY A 201 -25.13 -17.57 68.76
C GLY A 201 -26.48 -18.04 69.30
N VAL A 202 -27.35 -18.42 68.37
CA VAL A 202 -28.44 -19.41 68.53
C VAL A 202 -29.58 -19.01 69.48
N SER A 203 -30.62 -18.38 68.91
CA SER A 203 -32.04 -18.78 68.92
C SER A 203 -32.94 -17.63 68.48
#